data_AF-A0AAE0SCN4-F1
#
_entry.id   AF-A0AAE0SCN4-F1
#
_cell.length_a   1.000
_cell.length_b   1.000
_cell.length_c   1.000
_cell.angle_alpha   90.00
_cell.angle_beta   90.00
_cell.angle_gamma   90.00
#
_symmetry.space_group_name_H-M   'P 1'
#
loop_
_entity.id
_entity.type
_entity.pdbx_description
1 polymer ?
#
loop_
_entity_poly.entity_id
_entity_poly.type
_entity_poly.pdbx_seq_one_letter_code
_entity_poly.pdbx_strand_id
1 'polypeptide(L)'
;MFNINSIISKERNWTCKGEEQFKCRFSFCIKRSQVCDGLIDCNMTYWDEYHCSKYVVNKKQKSFNKNYQRNVDANPPVTILLKQFSCPTPDLTCDCEEHSMDCSHRNLTSLPNNLDIDNGATKFIMRGNRIVIKPDMFIKLDRLTYLDLSENGIEHLPARLFRSLWRLITLYLKGNIISIIQPYAFVGLSHLLTLDISCQRLSKIETNTFLGLKSTRKVNISGNVVTDVADGCFNGLSAIQTLDISNNRIRFIGENVFNGLKKLNFLYTDEYQFCCMAKISRQCFPE
;
A
#
# COMPACT_ATOMS: atom_id res chain seq x y z
N MET A 1 -28.88 -8.37 27.03
CA MET A 1 -27.76 -7.51 27.48
C MET A 1 -26.46 -8.25 27.27
N PHE A 2 -25.82 -8.05 26.11
CA PHE A 2 -24.44 -8.52 25.91
C PHE A 2 -23.50 -7.38 26.30
N ASN A 3 -22.70 -7.63 27.32
CA ASN A 3 -21.83 -6.66 27.98
C ASN A 3 -20.61 -6.39 27.10
N ILE A 4 -20.46 -5.16 26.62
CA ILE A 4 -19.43 -4.70 25.65
C ILE A 4 -18.02 -4.68 26.24
N ASN A 5 -17.83 -5.08 27.49
CA ASN A 5 -16.55 -4.98 28.21
C ASN A 5 -15.66 -6.25 28.17
N SER A 6 -15.95 -7.29 27.37
CA SER A 6 -15.14 -8.53 27.38
C SER A 6 -14.26 -8.79 26.15
N ILE A 7 -14.12 -7.85 25.20
CA ILE A 7 -13.18 -7.97 24.06
C ILE A 7 -12.18 -6.79 24.03
N ILE A 8 -11.78 -6.30 25.20
CA ILE A 8 -10.64 -5.38 25.35
C ILE A 8 -9.52 -6.00 26.22
N SER A 9 -9.74 -7.13 26.88
CA SER A 9 -8.71 -7.73 27.75
C SER A 9 -7.96 -8.87 27.07
N LYS A 10 -6.98 -8.52 26.23
CA LYS A 10 -5.69 -9.24 26.10
C LYS A 10 -4.73 -8.41 25.26
N GLU A 11 -4.50 -7.16 25.67
CA GLU A 11 -3.14 -6.65 25.62
C GLU A 11 -2.29 -7.71 26.32
N ARG A 12 -1.48 -8.46 25.56
CA ARG A 12 -0.45 -9.29 26.18
C ARG A 12 0.49 -8.28 26.83
N ASN A 13 0.27 -8.01 28.11
CA ASN A 13 1.19 -7.28 28.96
C ASN A 13 2.44 -8.13 29.13
N TRP A 14 3.25 -8.16 28.07
CA TRP A 14 4.62 -8.62 28.16
C TRP A 14 5.35 -7.57 29.01
N THR A 15 5.62 -7.95 30.25
CA THR A 15 6.59 -7.31 31.11
C THR A 15 7.94 -7.93 30.77
N CYS A 16 8.82 -7.15 30.13
CA CYS A 16 10.15 -7.62 29.81
C CYS A 16 10.88 -7.98 31.11
N LYS A 17 11.54 -9.13 31.13
CA LYS A 17 12.26 -9.59 32.32
C LYS A 17 13.62 -8.90 32.36
N GLY A 18 13.71 -7.87 33.21
CA GLY A 18 14.97 -7.22 33.58
C GLY A 18 15.42 -6.09 32.67
N GLU A 19 16.38 -5.30 33.17
CA GLU A 19 16.87 -4.04 32.60
C GLU A 19 17.57 -4.19 31.23
N GLU A 20 17.95 -5.42 30.87
CA GLU A 20 18.63 -5.76 29.61
C GLU A 20 17.68 -6.01 28.43
N GLN A 21 16.37 -5.90 28.63
CA GLN A 21 15.38 -6.13 27.57
C GLN A 21 14.68 -4.83 27.14
N PHE A 22 14.50 -4.67 25.83
CA PHE A 22 13.81 -3.54 25.20
C PHE A 22 12.42 -3.96 24.74
N LYS A 23 11.41 -3.13 25.02
CA LYS A 23 10.00 -3.40 24.73
C LYS A 23 9.59 -2.78 23.39
N CYS A 24 9.29 -3.60 22.39
CA CYS A 24 8.71 -3.14 21.13
C CYS A 24 7.29 -2.59 21.35
N ARG A 25 6.92 -1.49 20.67
CA ARG A 25 5.73 -0.68 20.97
C ARG A 25 4.38 -1.42 20.89
N PHE A 26 4.30 -2.54 20.17
CA PHE A 26 3.13 -3.41 20.11
C PHE A 26 3.50 -4.91 19.92
N SER A 27 4.72 -5.29 20.34
CA SER A 27 5.29 -6.63 20.08
C SER A 27 6.02 -7.19 21.31
N PHE A 28 6.75 -8.29 21.14
CA PHE A 28 7.53 -8.98 22.19
C PHE A 28 8.78 -8.19 22.62
N CYS A 29 9.45 -8.63 23.68
CA CYS A 29 10.68 -8.00 24.17
C CYS A 29 11.91 -8.61 23.50
N ILE A 30 12.89 -7.78 23.16
CA ILE A 30 14.18 -8.19 22.60
C ILE A 30 15.32 -7.80 23.55
N LYS A 31 16.53 -8.34 23.36
CA LYS A 31 17.69 -7.93 24.18
C LYS A 31 18.20 -6.57 23.72
N ARG A 32 18.70 -5.75 24.65
CA ARG A 32 19.29 -4.43 24.34
C ARG A 32 20.49 -4.51 23.38
N SER A 33 21.19 -5.64 23.30
CA SER A 33 22.29 -5.85 22.35
C SER A 33 21.82 -5.95 20.90
N GLN A 34 20.53 -6.22 20.69
CA GLN A 34 19.87 -6.29 19.39
C GLN A 34 19.15 -4.98 19.04
N VAL A 35 19.32 -3.95 19.88
CA VAL A 35 18.81 -2.61 19.63
C VAL A 35 19.99 -1.84 19.07
N CYS A 36 19.88 -1.38 17.81
CA CYS A 36 20.93 -0.67 17.07
C CYS A 36 22.04 -1.57 16.49
N ASP A 37 21.67 -2.75 15.99
CA ASP A 37 22.60 -3.65 15.29
C ASP A 37 22.46 -3.61 13.76
N GLY A 38 21.50 -2.85 13.25
CA GLY A 38 21.24 -2.68 11.83
C GLY A 38 20.34 -3.74 11.21
N LEU A 39 19.77 -4.64 12.01
CA LEU A 39 18.75 -5.61 11.62
C LEU A 39 17.42 -5.26 12.32
N ILE A 40 16.28 -5.41 11.62
CA ILE A 40 14.96 -5.13 12.20
C ILE A 40 14.39 -6.43 12.79
N ASP A 41 14.43 -6.54 14.11
CA ASP A 41 13.96 -7.67 14.91
C ASP A 41 12.53 -7.46 15.45
N CYS A 42 12.12 -6.22 15.70
CA CYS A 42 10.75 -5.88 16.11
C CYS A 42 9.77 -6.03 14.93
N ASN A 43 9.12 -7.18 14.83
CA ASN A 43 8.12 -7.40 13.77
C ASN A 43 6.95 -6.40 13.84
N MET A 44 6.51 -5.90 12.68
CA MET A 44 5.48 -4.88 12.44
C MET A 44 5.88 -3.41 12.65
N THR A 45 7.09 -3.07 13.11
CA THR A 45 7.56 -1.66 13.27
C THR A 45 9.08 -1.55 13.52
N TYR A 46 9.75 -0.53 12.97
CA TYR A 46 11.20 -0.25 13.08
C TYR A 46 11.69 0.31 14.44
N TRP A 47 11.04 -0.01 15.57
CA TRP A 47 11.27 0.66 16.87
C TRP A 47 12.58 0.30 17.58
N ASP A 48 13.11 -0.90 17.35
CA ASP A 48 14.42 -1.38 17.81
C ASP A 48 15.60 -0.65 17.17
N GLU A 49 15.43 -0.16 15.95
CA GLU A 49 16.44 0.67 15.25
C GLU A 49 16.09 2.17 15.30
N TYR A 50 15.00 2.53 15.98
CA TYR A 50 14.54 3.90 16.07
C TYR A 50 15.31 4.67 17.16
N HIS A 51 15.94 5.79 16.77
CA HIS A 51 16.78 6.66 17.60
C HIS A 51 18.17 6.13 17.99
N CYS A 52 18.74 5.18 17.25
CA CYS A 52 20.15 4.80 17.40
C CYS A 52 21.13 5.97 17.23
N SER A 53 20.74 6.99 16.47
CA SER A 53 21.47 8.26 16.33
C SER A 53 21.64 9.04 17.64
N LYS A 54 20.84 8.75 18.68
CA LYS A 54 20.97 9.36 20.02
C LYS A 54 21.92 8.60 20.95
N TYR A 55 22.27 7.35 20.65
CA TYR A 55 23.15 6.51 21.47
C TYR A 55 24.62 6.59 21.03
N VAL A 56 25.06 7.76 20.55
CA VAL A 56 26.49 8.00 20.31
C VAL A 56 27.16 8.31 21.66
N VAL A 57 27.61 7.27 22.35
CA VAL A 57 28.53 7.41 23.49
C VAL A 57 29.95 7.63 22.95
N ASN A 58 30.51 8.79 23.30
CA ASN A 58 31.88 9.27 23.12
C ASN A 58 32.93 8.33 22.48
N LYS A 59 33.30 8.69 21.23
CA LYS A 59 34.64 8.70 20.63
C LYS A 59 35.76 7.88 21.33
N LYS A 60 36.09 6.70 20.77
CA LYS A 60 37.32 6.47 19.97
C LYS A 60 37.43 5.01 19.47
N GLN A 61 37.06 4.86 18.20
CA GLN A 61 37.80 4.14 17.15
C GLN A 61 38.27 2.71 17.40
N LYS A 62 37.58 1.75 16.76
CA LYS A 62 38.29 0.86 15.84
C LYS A 62 38.71 1.68 14.61
N SER A 63 40.00 1.98 14.52
CA SER A 63 40.67 2.50 13.33
C SER A 63 41.62 1.44 12.78
N PHE A 64 41.66 1.22 11.47
CA PHE A 64 42.91 1.05 10.71
C PHE A 64 42.65 1.72 9.34
N ASN A 65 43.39 2.74 8.92
CA ASN A 65 44.85 2.86 8.99
C ASN A 65 45.34 4.31 9.22
N LYS A 66 46.50 4.45 9.89
CA LYS A 66 47.22 5.71 10.22
C LYS A 66 48.36 5.98 9.22
N ASN A 67 48.55 7.26 8.90
CA ASN A 67 49.75 7.95 8.39
C ASN A 67 50.97 7.09 7.95
N TYR A 68 51.26 7.14 6.64
CA TYR A 68 52.64 7.17 6.14
C TYR A 68 53.04 8.65 6.04
N GLN A 69 54.04 9.06 6.81
CA GLN A 69 54.46 10.45 6.90
C GLN A 69 55.54 10.74 5.87
N ARG A 70 55.28 11.69 4.97
CA ARG A 70 56.14 12.85 4.63
C ARG A 70 56.03 13.25 3.16
N ASN A 71 55.99 14.56 3.03
CA ASN A 71 56.53 15.38 1.97
C ASN A 71 55.76 15.51 0.65
N VAL A 72 55.29 16.75 0.48
CA VAL A 72 55.58 17.64 -0.65
C VAL A 72 54.91 17.26 -1.99
N ASP A 73 54.30 18.30 -2.54
CA ASP A 73 53.78 18.48 -3.90
C ASP A 73 52.29 18.19 -4.18
N ALA A 74 51.78 19.18 -4.92
CA ALA A 74 50.40 19.50 -5.20
C ALA A 74 49.66 18.42 -6.01
N ASN A 75 48.35 18.26 -5.76
CA ASN A 75 47.34 17.95 -6.79
C ASN A 75 45.88 18.00 -6.26
N PRO A 76 44.86 18.15 -7.15
CA PRO A 76 43.63 18.93 -6.91
C PRO A 76 42.47 18.10 -6.29
N PRO A 77 41.28 18.68 -5.99
CA PRO A 77 40.33 18.08 -5.03
C PRO A 77 39.49 16.94 -5.65
N VAL A 78 39.18 15.92 -4.82
CA VAL A 78 38.31 14.80 -5.18
C VAL A 78 36.86 15.07 -4.74
N THR A 79 35.94 15.04 -5.71
CA THR A 79 34.49 15.22 -5.56
C THR A 79 33.81 13.96 -4.98
N ILE A 80 32.91 14.11 -4.02
CA ILE A 80 32.11 13.00 -3.45
C ILE A 80 30.89 12.75 -4.34
N LEU A 81 30.81 11.57 -4.97
CA LEU A 81 29.67 11.13 -5.77
C LEU A 81 28.53 10.60 -4.87
N LEU A 82 27.43 11.34 -4.79
CA LEU A 82 26.14 10.84 -4.31
C LEU A 82 25.67 9.75 -5.28
N LYS A 83 25.40 8.52 -4.79
CA LYS A 83 24.78 7.47 -5.64
C LYS A 83 23.36 7.91 -6.02
N GLN A 84 23.23 8.52 -7.20
CA GLN A 84 21.96 8.87 -7.83
C GLN A 84 21.19 7.60 -8.19
N PHE A 85 19.86 7.61 -8.02
CA PHE A 85 19.01 6.56 -8.61
C PHE A 85 19.34 6.45 -10.10
N SER A 86 19.60 5.22 -10.53
CA SER A 86 19.89 4.92 -11.93
C SER A 86 18.73 4.10 -12.47
N CYS A 87 18.12 4.59 -13.55
CA CYS A 87 16.97 3.96 -14.16
C CYS A 87 17.25 2.46 -14.46
N PRO A 88 16.38 1.53 -14.00
CA PRO A 88 16.57 0.09 -14.10
C PRO A 88 16.75 -0.52 -15.49
N THR A 89 16.72 0.24 -16.58
CA THR A 89 16.72 -0.31 -17.94
C THR A 89 17.63 0.47 -18.89
N PRO A 90 18.67 -0.17 -19.45
CA PRO A 90 19.33 0.27 -20.68
C PRO A 90 18.45 0.06 -21.93
N ASP A 91 17.42 -0.79 -21.84
CA ASP A 91 16.45 -1.02 -22.92
C ASP A 91 15.39 0.09 -22.88
N LEU A 92 15.35 0.93 -23.92
CA LEU A 92 14.50 2.12 -24.14
C LEU A 92 12.96 1.87 -24.13
N THR A 93 12.45 1.02 -23.25
CA THR A 93 11.04 0.59 -23.21
C THR A 93 10.21 1.29 -22.14
N CYS A 94 10.77 2.16 -21.31
CA CYS A 94 10.01 2.99 -20.38
C CYS A 94 10.73 4.32 -20.19
N ASP A 95 9.97 5.40 -20.04
CA ASP A 95 10.51 6.70 -19.67
C ASP A 95 10.74 6.68 -18.16
N CYS A 96 11.92 7.10 -17.75
CA CYS A 96 12.33 7.02 -16.36
C CYS A 96 12.94 8.36 -15.93
N GLU A 97 12.30 8.98 -14.93
CA GLU A 97 12.68 10.27 -14.36
C GLU A 97 12.65 10.16 -12.85
N GLU A 98 13.77 10.48 -12.20
CA GLU A 98 13.94 10.27 -10.75
C GLU A 98 13.47 8.86 -10.36
N HIS A 99 12.51 8.71 -9.43
CA HIS A 99 12.00 7.41 -8.99
C HIS A 99 10.67 7.03 -9.66
N SER A 100 10.34 7.63 -10.80
CA SER A 100 9.12 7.39 -11.56
C SER A 100 9.44 6.69 -12.87
N MET A 101 8.77 5.57 -13.15
CA MET A 101 8.82 4.93 -14.46
C MET A 101 7.45 4.92 -15.12
N ASP A 102 7.41 5.49 -16.33
CA ASP A 102 6.27 5.49 -17.22
C ASP A 102 6.52 4.55 -18.40
N CYS A 103 5.83 3.43 -18.37
CA CYS A 103 5.84 2.39 -19.38
C CYS A 103 4.51 2.34 -20.16
N SER A 104 3.72 3.40 -20.14
CA SER A 104 2.37 3.41 -20.71
C SER A 104 2.38 3.16 -22.21
N HIS A 105 1.37 2.46 -22.73
CA HIS A 105 1.11 2.26 -24.16
C HIS A 105 2.23 1.60 -24.96
N ARG A 106 2.93 0.62 -24.37
CA ARG A 106 4.08 -0.05 -24.99
C ARG A 106 3.89 -1.55 -25.24
N ASN A 107 2.65 -2.03 -25.24
CA ASN A 107 2.28 -3.42 -25.47
C ASN A 107 2.99 -4.42 -24.53
N LEU A 108 3.36 -3.97 -23.33
CA LEU A 108 4.07 -4.82 -22.36
C LEU A 108 3.14 -5.91 -21.82
N THR A 109 3.65 -7.13 -21.70
CA THR A 109 2.92 -8.28 -21.13
C THR A 109 3.33 -8.60 -19.70
N SER A 110 4.45 -8.06 -19.25
CA SER A 110 4.97 -8.20 -17.89
C SER A 110 5.64 -6.92 -17.43
N LEU A 111 5.91 -6.86 -16.13
CA LEU A 111 6.76 -5.84 -15.55
C LEU A 111 8.16 -5.87 -16.21
N PRO A 112 8.84 -4.72 -16.41
CA PRO A 112 10.22 -4.71 -16.87
C PRO A 112 11.13 -5.47 -15.90
N ASN A 113 12.31 -5.90 -16.35
CA ASN A 113 13.27 -6.58 -15.49
C ASN A 113 13.97 -5.56 -14.56
N ASN A 114 14.60 -6.05 -13.49
CA ASN A 114 15.50 -5.26 -12.62
C ASN A 114 14.87 -4.09 -11.85
N LEU A 115 13.54 -4.10 -11.65
CA LEU A 115 12.80 -3.05 -10.94
C LEU A 115 13.15 -2.87 -9.45
N ASP A 116 13.87 -3.83 -8.89
CA ASP A 116 14.25 -3.95 -7.46
C ASP A 116 15.73 -3.56 -7.22
N ILE A 117 16.44 -3.03 -8.23
CA ILE A 117 17.85 -2.63 -8.07
C ILE A 117 17.94 -1.26 -7.36
N ASP A 118 18.99 -1.09 -6.54
CA ASP A 118 19.31 0.04 -5.65
C ASP A 118 18.58 1.37 -5.95
N ASN A 119 17.86 1.89 -4.95
CA ASN A 119 16.94 3.03 -5.05
C ASN A 119 15.67 2.79 -5.90
N GLY A 120 15.21 1.55 -6.06
CA GLY A 120 14.02 1.15 -6.82
C GLY A 120 12.82 2.12 -6.83
N ALA A 121 12.10 2.13 -7.96
CA ALA A 121 11.08 3.12 -8.28
C ALA A 121 9.95 3.19 -7.24
N THR A 122 9.45 4.41 -7.03
CA THR A 122 8.33 4.70 -6.13
C THR A 122 7.02 4.88 -6.89
N LYS A 123 7.08 5.17 -8.19
CA LYS A 123 5.93 5.37 -9.04
C LYS A 123 6.05 4.52 -10.30
N PHE A 124 5.05 3.67 -10.55
CA PHE A 124 4.92 2.91 -11.78
C PHE A 124 3.62 3.24 -12.51
N ILE A 125 3.78 3.64 -13.77
CA ILE A 125 2.68 3.90 -14.70
C ILE A 125 2.80 2.85 -15.81
N MET A 126 1.89 1.89 -15.82
CA MET A 126 1.86 0.78 -16.78
C MET A 126 0.56 0.80 -17.60
N ARG A 127 -0.06 1.98 -17.72
CA ARG A 127 -1.38 2.15 -18.36
C ARG A 127 -1.37 1.71 -19.81
N GLY A 128 -2.47 1.11 -20.30
CA GLY A 128 -2.62 0.83 -21.72
C GLY A 128 -1.66 -0.23 -22.26
N ASN A 129 -1.31 -1.21 -21.44
CA ASN A 129 -0.48 -2.35 -21.82
C ASN A 129 -1.33 -3.64 -21.88
N ARG A 130 -0.71 -4.82 -21.80
CA ARG A 130 -1.37 -6.14 -21.79
C ARG A 130 -0.85 -7.00 -20.64
N ILE A 131 -0.67 -6.36 -19.47
CA ILE A 131 0.01 -6.98 -18.34
C ILE A 131 -0.77 -8.19 -17.83
N VAL A 132 -0.12 -9.35 -17.88
CA VAL A 132 -0.66 -10.61 -17.36
C VAL A 132 -0.33 -10.70 -15.87
N ILE A 133 -1.36 -10.74 -15.04
CA ILE A 133 -1.20 -10.88 -13.59
C ILE A 133 -0.63 -12.26 -13.25
N LYS A 134 0.51 -12.26 -12.57
CA LYS A 134 1.16 -13.46 -12.02
C LYS A 134 1.19 -13.36 -10.49
N PRO A 135 1.14 -14.50 -9.79
CA PRO A 135 1.44 -14.52 -8.36
C PRO A 135 2.77 -13.81 -8.09
N ASP A 136 2.80 -13.02 -7.02
CA ASP A 136 4.02 -12.44 -6.45
C ASP A 136 4.75 -11.44 -7.36
N MET A 137 4.15 -11.01 -8.48
CA MET A 137 4.80 -10.08 -9.40
C MET A 137 5.20 -8.74 -8.76
N PHE A 138 4.52 -8.34 -7.68
CA PHE A 138 4.80 -7.12 -6.92
C PHE A 138 5.60 -7.35 -5.63
N ILE A 139 6.05 -8.58 -5.35
CA ILE A 139 6.59 -8.96 -4.02
C ILE A 139 7.81 -8.13 -3.59
N LYS A 140 8.59 -7.68 -4.57
CA LYS A 140 9.82 -6.90 -4.40
C LYS A 140 9.63 -5.39 -4.48
N LEU A 141 8.41 -4.91 -4.74
CA LEU A 141 8.14 -3.51 -5.05
C LEU A 141 7.60 -2.74 -3.84
N ASP A 142 8.15 -3.00 -2.65
CA ASP A 142 7.64 -2.49 -1.36
C ASP A 142 7.79 -0.97 -1.18
N ARG A 143 8.63 -0.33 -2.01
CA ARG A 143 8.83 1.12 -2.08
C ARG A 143 7.75 1.86 -2.87
N LEU A 144 6.92 1.15 -3.64
CA LEU A 144 5.89 1.79 -4.46
C LEU A 144 4.90 2.58 -3.60
N THR A 145 4.68 3.83 -3.99
CA THR A 145 3.66 4.74 -3.47
C THR A 145 2.56 4.97 -4.50
N TYR A 146 2.84 4.75 -5.79
CA TYR A 146 1.88 4.92 -6.88
C TYR A 146 2.00 3.77 -7.89
N LEU A 147 0.86 3.16 -8.22
CA LEU A 147 0.77 2.11 -9.23
C LEU A 147 -0.46 2.33 -10.11
N ASP A 148 -0.24 2.53 -11.41
CA ASP A 148 -1.28 2.58 -12.41
C ASP A 148 -1.20 1.37 -13.35
N LEU A 149 -2.20 0.50 -13.26
CA LEU A 149 -2.43 -0.68 -14.10
C LEU A 149 -3.69 -0.52 -14.95
N SER A 150 -4.16 0.71 -15.16
CA SER A 150 -5.37 0.98 -15.95
C SER A 150 -5.24 0.48 -17.38
N GLU A 151 -6.35 0.06 -17.99
CA GLU A 151 -6.42 -0.30 -19.41
C GLU A 151 -5.41 -1.40 -19.82
N ASN A 152 -5.24 -2.41 -18.98
CA ASN A 152 -4.34 -3.55 -19.22
C ASN A 152 -5.05 -4.83 -19.68
N GLY A 153 -6.38 -4.80 -19.79
CA GLY A 153 -7.17 -5.99 -20.08
C GLY A 153 -7.14 -7.03 -18.96
N ILE A 154 -6.88 -6.64 -17.71
CA ILE A 154 -6.86 -7.56 -16.57
C ILE A 154 -8.27 -8.12 -16.34
N GLU A 155 -8.41 -9.44 -16.26
CA GLU A 155 -9.70 -10.13 -16.09
C GLU A 155 -10.02 -10.53 -14.63
N HIS A 156 -8.98 -10.82 -13.86
CA HIS A 156 -9.11 -11.34 -12.50
C HIS A 156 -8.06 -10.74 -11.57
N LEU A 157 -8.46 -10.44 -10.33
CA LEU A 157 -7.53 -10.06 -9.26
C LEU A 157 -7.43 -11.18 -8.21
N PRO A 158 -6.28 -11.88 -8.12
CA PRO A 158 -6.07 -12.91 -7.14
C PRO A 158 -5.91 -12.34 -5.72
N ALA A 159 -6.22 -13.16 -4.72
CA ALA A 159 -6.03 -12.83 -3.32
C ALA A 159 -4.56 -12.49 -3.03
N ARG A 160 -4.32 -11.49 -2.18
CA ARG A 160 -2.97 -11.10 -1.72
C ARG A 160 -1.98 -10.70 -2.84
N LEU A 161 -2.46 -10.28 -4.00
CA LEU A 161 -1.63 -9.81 -5.12
C LEU A 161 -0.70 -8.67 -4.69
N PHE A 162 -1.21 -7.75 -3.87
CA PHE A 162 -0.52 -6.53 -3.46
C PHE A 162 0.08 -6.60 -2.04
N ARG A 163 0.32 -7.80 -1.50
CA ARG A 163 0.64 -7.99 -0.08
C ARG A 163 1.90 -7.30 0.43
N SER A 164 2.86 -7.04 -0.46
CA SER A 164 4.13 -6.35 -0.18
C SER A 164 4.03 -4.83 -0.30
N LEU A 165 2.97 -4.29 -0.91
CA LEU A 165 2.87 -2.89 -1.30
C LEU A 165 2.34 -2.01 -0.14
N TRP A 166 2.94 -2.15 1.04
CA TRP A 166 2.46 -1.51 2.26
C TRP A 166 2.60 0.01 2.26
N ARG A 167 3.49 0.57 1.43
CA ARG A 167 3.69 2.03 1.23
C ARG A 167 2.81 2.61 0.12
N LEU A 168 2.04 1.79 -0.59
CA LEU A 168 1.24 2.23 -1.72
C LEU A 168 0.15 3.20 -1.23
N ILE A 169 0.07 4.35 -1.88
CA ILE A 169 -0.87 5.44 -1.58
C ILE A 169 -1.99 5.45 -2.62
N THR A 170 -1.66 5.21 -3.89
CA THR A 170 -2.62 5.26 -5.00
C THR A 170 -2.51 4.01 -5.86
N LEU A 171 -3.65 3.37 -6.14
CA LEU A 171 -3.78 2.24 -7.03
C LEU A 171 -4.88 2.51 -8.05
N TYR A 172 -4.52 2.49 -9.32
CA TYR A 172 -5.45 2.61 -10.44
C TYR A 172 -5.52 1.30 -11.24
N LEU A 173 -6.75 0.82 -11.42
CA LEU A 173 -7.11 -0.38 -12.17
C LEU A 173 -8.26 -0.08 -13.16
N LYS A 174 -8.52 1.20 -13.43
CA LYS A 174 -9.63 1.67 -14.26
C LYS A 174 -9.54 1.09 -15.68
N GLY A 175 -10.68 0.82 -16.30
CA GLY A 175 -10.71 0.43 -17.72
C GLY A 175 -10.11 -0.95 -18.02
N ASN A 176 -9.95 -1.78 -17.00
CA ASN A 176 -9.68 -3.22 -17.18
C ASN A 176 -10.99 -3.99 -17.39
N ILE A 177 -10.93 -5.28 -17.67
CA ILE A 177 -12.11 -6.15 -17.85
C ILE A 177 -12.31 -7.08 -16.65
N ILE A 178 -12.05 -6.57 -15.45
CA ILE A 178 -12.06 -7.36 -14.23
C ILE A 178 -13.50 -7.77 -13.94
N SER A 179 -13.75 -9.08 -13.96
CA SER A 179 -15.04 -9.69 -13.65
C SER A 179 -15.08 -10.25 -12.22
N ILE A 180 -13.92 -10.63 -11.68
CA ILE A 180 -13.78 -11.25 -10.36
C ILE A 180 -12.61 -10.60 -9.61
N ILE A 181 -12.93 -10.06 -8.43
CA ILE A 181 -11.94 -9.69 -7.42
C ILE A 181 -12.06 -10.70 -6.30
N GLN A 182 -11.01 -11.51 -6.08
CA GLN A 182 -11.04 -12.48 -4.99
C GLN A 182 -11.09 -11.76 -3.63
N PRO A 183 -11.77 -12.33 -2.62
CA PRO A 183 -11.66 -11.85 -1.25
C PRO A 183 -10.20 -11.69 -0.85
N TYR A 184 -9.88 -10.65 -0.08
CA TYR A 184 -8.51 -10.36 0.37
C TYR A 184 -7.52 -9.97 -0.74
N ALA A 185 -7.96 -9.63 -1.96
CA ALA A 185 -7.08 -9.15 -3.04
C ALA A 185 -6.23 -7.94 -2.63
N PHE A 186 -6.79 -7.04 -1.81
CA PHE A 186 -6.14 -5.81 -1.36
C PHE A 186 -5.43 -5.91 0.00
N VAL A 187 -5.29 -7.11 0.57
CA VAL A 187 -4.51 -7.28 1.81
C VAL A 187 -3.06 -6.86 1.57
N GLY A 188 -2.52 -6.08 2.52
CA GLY A 188 -1.18 -5.49 2.46
C GLY A 188 -1.17 -3.99 2.18
N LEU A 189 -2.23 -3.48 1.55
CA LEU A 189 -2.39 -2.06 1.17
C LEU A 189 -2.81 -1.16 2.35
N SER A 190 -2.06 -1.22 3.45
CA SER A 190 -2.42 -0.59 4.73
C SER A 190 -2.38 0.94 4.72
N HIS A 191 -1.59 1.56 3.84
CA HIS A 191 -1.48 3.01 3.67
C HIS A 191 -2.21 3.55 2.43
N LEU A 192 -2.90 2.67 1.68
CA LEU A 192 -3.60 3.08 0.46
C LEU A 192 -4.67 4.11 0.79
N LEU A 193 -4.63 5.25 0.11
CA LEU A 193 -5.59 6.34 0.26
C LEU A 193 -6.62 6.34 -0.87
N THR A 194 -6.20 6.00 -2.08
CA THR A 194 -7.04 6.06 -3.29
C THR A 194 -7.00 4.73 -4.03
N LEU A 195 -8.19 4.16 -4.25
CA LEU A 195 -8.40 3.00 -5.11
C LEU A 195 -9.39 3.36 -6.22
N ASP A 196 -8.99 3.15 -7.47
CA ASP A 196 -9.90 3.26 -8.62
C ASP A 196 -10.03 1.90 -9.33
N ILE A 197 -11.21 1.30 -9.23
CA ILE A 197 -11.65 0.10 -9.94
C ILE A 197 -12.89 0.41 -10.81
N SER A 198 -12.99 1.65 -11.30
CA SER A 198 -14.09 2.09 -12.16
C SER A 198 -13.96 1.60 -13.60
N CYS A 199 -15.07 1.66 -14.34
CA CYS A 199 -15.14 1.29 -15.74
C CYS A 199 -14.59 -0.12 -16.01
N GLN A 200 -14.96 -1.10 -15.17
CA GLN A 200 -14.64 -2.51 -15.39
C GLN A 200 -15.87 -3.29 -15.83
N ARG A 201 -15.87 -4.62 -15.63
CA ARG A 201 -17.01 -5.51 -15.88
C ARG A 201 -17.44 -6.24 -14.60
N LEU A 202 -17.24 -5.59 -13.46
CA LEU A 202 -17.51 -6.19 -12.16
C LEU A 202 -19.02 -6.33 -11.98
N SER A 203 -19.51 -7.54 -11.79
CA SER A 203 -20.94 -7.83 -11.56
C SER A 203 -21.32 -7.96 -10.09
N LYS A 204 -20.34 -8.22 -9.22
CA LYS A 204 -20.55 -8.43 -7.79
C LYS A 204 -19.34 -7.97 -6.98
N ILE A 205 -19.60 -7.45 -5.79
CA ILE A 205 -18.59 -7.17 -4.78
C ILE A 205 -18.73 -8.23 -3.68
N GLU A 206 -17.77 -9.14 -3.60
CA GLU A 206 -17.78 -10.19 -2.58
C GLU A 206 -17.52 -9.62 -1.18
N THR A 207 -18.04 -10.29 -0.15
CA THR A 207 -17.76 -9.95 1.24
C THR A 207 -16.25 -9.97 1.49
N ASN A 208 -15.73 -8.98 2.23
CA ASN A 208 -14.31 -8.82 2.54
C ASN A 208 -13.39 -8.57 1.32
N THR A 209 -13.94 -8.16 0.18
CA THR A 209 -13.14 -7.70 -0.98
C THR A 209 -12.14 -6.63 -0.57
N PHE A 210 -12.59 -5.62 0.17
CA PHE A 210 -11.79 -4.45 0.60
C PHE A 210 -11.07 -4.64 1.94
N LEU A 211 -10.98 -5.87 2.46
CA LEU A 211 -10.32 -6.09 3.72
C LEU A 211 -8.82 -5.79 3.62
N GLY A 212 -8.29 -4.97 4.54
CA GLY A 212 -6.91 -4.50 4.54
C GLY A 212 -6.76 -3.01 4.24
N LEU A 213 -7.77 -2.39 3.62
CA LEU A 213 -7.82 -0.98 3.21
C LEU A 213 -8.13 -0.01 4.36
N LYS A 214 -7.43 -0.14 5.48
CA LYS A 214 -7.72 0.57 6.74
C LYS A 214 -7.55 2.09 6.66
N SER A 215 -6.72 2.58 5.74
CA SER A 215 -6.43 4.01 5.55
C SER A 215 -7.13 4.62 4.35
N THR A 216 -7.86 3.81 3.57
CA THR A 216 -8.42 4.24 2.29
C THR A 216 -9.52 5.26 2.48
N ARG A 217 -9.38 6.37 1.75
CA ARG A 217 -10.24 7.56 1.83
C ARG A 217 -11.15 7.65 0.62
N LYS A 218 -10.69 7.24 -0.56
CA LYS A 218 -11.46 7.28 -1.80
C LYS A 218 -11.45 5.89 -2.45
N VAL A 219 -12.66 5.37 -2.67
CA VAL A 219 -12.88 4.18 -3.49
C VAL A 219 -13.83 4.56 -4.62
N ASN A 220 -13.41 4.29 -5.85
CA ASN A 220 -14.22 4.45 -7.04
C ASN A 220 -14.51 3.09 -7.69
N ILE A 221 -15.80 2.74 -7.76
CA ILE A 221 -16.32 1.51 -8.39
C ILE A 221 -17.35 1.88 -9.48
N SER A 222 -17.40 3.14 -9.92
CA SER A 222 -18.40 3.58 -10.87
C SER A 222 -18.23 2.98 -12.26
N GLY A 223 -19.29 2.99 -13.07
CA GLY A 223 -19.24 2.49 -14.44
C GLY A 223 -18.98 0.99 -14.53
N ASN A 224 -19.46 0.23 -13.55
CA ASN A 224 -19.41 -1.23 -13.54
C ASN A 224 -20.81 -1.81 -13.85
N VAL A 225 -20.99 -3.13 -13.67
CA VAL A 225 -22.28 -3.81 -13.89
C VAL A 225 -22.76 -4.48 -12.61
N VAL A 226 -22.44 -3.90 -11.45
CA VAL A 226 -22.80 -4.46 -10.15
C VAL A 226 -24.31 -4.43 -9.98
N THR A 227 -24.91 -5.59 -9.70
CA THR A 227 -26.36 -5.72 -9.50
C THR A 227 -26.76 -5.79 -8.03
N ASP A 228 -25.87 -6.30 -7.18
CA ASP A 228 -26.14 -6.62 -5.79
C ASP A 228 -25.01 -6.11 -4.90
N VAL A 229 -25.37 -5.33 -3.88
CA VAL A 229 -24.43 -4.83 -2.88
C VAL A 229 -24.85 -5.37 -1.51
N ALA A 230 -24.33 -6.54 -1.17
CA ALA A 230 -24.68 -7.27 0.04
C ALA A 230 -24.00 -6.70 1.30
N ASP A 231 -24.57 -7.01 2.46
CA ASP A 231 -23.99 -6.65 3.75
C ASP A 231 -22.54 -7.15 3.87
N GLY A 232 -21.66 -6.27 4.36
CA GLY A 232 -20.24 -6.57 4.57
C GLY A 232 -19.35 -6.55 3.32
N CYS A 233 -19.88 -6.21 2.13
CA CYS A 233 -19.06 -6.04 0.92
C CYS A 233 -18.00 -4.93 1.08
N PHE A 234 -18.32 -3.87 1.85
CA PHE A 234 -17.44 -2.74 2.15
C PHE A 234 -16.64 -2.90 3.46
N ASN A 235 -16.60 -4.10 4.05
CA ASN A 235 -15.80 -4.37 5.23
C ASN A 235 -14.33 -4.02 5.00
N GLY A 236 -13.72 -3.33 5.98
CA GLY A 236 -12.33 -2.87 5.93
C GLY A 236 -12.17 -1.38 5.62
N LEU A 237 -13.18 -0.73 5.04
CA LEU A 237 -13.18 0.68 4.64
C LEU A 237 -13.54 1.64 5.79
N SER A 238 -12.98 1.44 6.98
CA SER A 238 -13.36 2.22 8.18
C SER A 238 -12.94 3.69 8.15
N ALA A 239 -11.99 4.04 7.26
CA ALA A 239 -11.51 5.40 7.06
C ALA A 239 -12.06 6.09 5.81
N ILE A 240 -12.98 5.45 5.07
CA ILE A 240 -13.48 5.97 3.79
C ILE A 240 -14.16 7.32 3.98
N GLN A 241 -13.91 8.23 3.04
CA GLN A 241 -14.50 9.57 3.00
C GLN A 241 -15.33 9.77 1.73
N THR A 242 -14.93 9.14 0.63
CA THR A 242 -15.61 9.21 -0.65
C THR A 242 -15.79 7.79 -1.19
N LEU A 243 -17.04 7.40 -1.41
CA LEU A 243 -17.41 6.16 -2.08
C LEU A 243 -18.20 6.53 -3.34
N ASP A 244 -17.73 6.07 -4.49
CA ASP A 244 -18.44 6.22 -5.74
C ASP A 244 -18.87 4.84 -6.25
N ILE A 245 -20.19 4.63 -6.28
CA ILE A 245 -20.87 3.45 -6.80
C ILE A 245 -21.83 3.82 -7.94
N SER A 246 -21.75 5.02 -8.51
CA SER A 246 -22.64 5.44 -9.59
C SER A 246 -22.35 4.70 -10.91
N ASN A 247 -23.22 4.88 -11.88
CA ASN A 247 -23.21 4.20 -13.17
C ASN A 247 -23.04 2.68 -13.04
N ASN A 248 -23.80 2.05 -12.12
CA ASN A 248 -23.88 0.61 -11.98
C ASN A 248 -25.28 0.10 -12.40
N ARG A 249 -25.66 -1.10 -11.96
CA ARG A 249 -26.97 -1.71 -12.23
C ARG A 249 -27.60 -2.23 -10.94
N ILE A 250 -27.36 -1.53 -9.83
CA ILE A 250 -27.66 -2.02 -8.49
C ILE A 250 -29.17 -2.06 -8.31
N ARG A 251 -29.70 -3.25 -8.06
CA ARG A 251 -31.13 -3.49 -7.78
C ARG A 251 -31.38 -3.81 -6.32
N PHE A 252 -30.39 -4.41 -5.66
CA PHE A 252 -30.49 -4.85 -4.29
C PHE A 252 -29.33 -4.31 -3.46
N ILE A 253 -29.68 -3.72 -2.32
CA ILE A 253 -28.73 -3.28 -1.31
C ILE A 253 -29.12 -3.88 0.03
N GLY A 254 -28.15 -4.46 0.72
CA GLY A 254 -28.32 -4.96 2.07
C GLY A 254 -28.59 -3.84 3.08
N GLU A 255 -29.42 -4.13 4.08
CA GLU A 255 -29.86 -3.14 5.08
C GLU A 255 -28.70 -2.50 5.85
N ASN A 256 -27.58 -3.22 5.99
CA ASN A 256 -26.42 -2.83 6.78
C ASN A 256 -25.18 -2.57 5.91
N VAL A 257 -25.35 -2.37 4.61
CA VAL A 257 -24.22 -2.26 3.66
C VAL A 257 -23.24 -1.15 4.02
N PHE A 258 -23.74 -0.02 4.53
CA PHE A 258 -22.95 1.15 4.89
C PHE A 258 -22.49 1.12 6.36
N ASN A 259 -22.85 0.08 7.11
CA ASN A 259 -22.40 -0.06 8.50
C ASN A 259 -20.88 -0.20 8.53
N GLY A 260 -20.23 0.59 9.39
CA GLY A 260 -18.78 0.62 9.52
C GLY A 260 -18.08 1.68 8.67
N LEU A 261 -18.76 2.33 7.72
CA LEU A 261 -18.23 3.45 6.93
C LEU A 261 -18.30 4.77 7.73
N LYS A 262 -17.70 4.76 8.92
CA LYS A 262 -17.89 5.79 9.97
C LYS A 262 -17.42 7.19 9.59
N LYS A 263 -16.61 7.32 8.53
CA LYS A 263 -16.05 8.60 8.07
C LYS A 263 -16.57 9.02 6.69
N LEU A 264 -17.57 8.30 6.16
CA LEU A 264 -18.09 8.56 4.82
C LEU A 264 -18.69 9.96 4.78
N ASN A 265 -18.18 10.79 3.89
CA ASN A 265 -18.64 12.17 3.70
C ASN A 265 -19.39 12.31 2.39
N PHE A 266 -18.90 11.69 1.31
CA PHE A 266 -19.42 11.82 -0.03
C PHE A 266 -19.79 10.44 -0.58
N LEU A 267 -21.06 10.26 -0.94
CA LEU A 267 -21.55 9.07 -1.62
C LEU A 267 -22.08 9.47 -3.01
N TYR A 268 -21.56 8.85 -4.06
CA TYR A 268 -22.11 8.94 -5.41
C TYR A 268 -22.80 7.61 -5.75
N THR A 269 -24.00 7.67 -6.28
CA THR A 269 -24.91 6.52 -6.41
C THR A 269 -25.85 6.69 -7.60
N ASP A 270 -26.49 5.61 -8.05
CA ASP A 270 -27.50 5.64 -9.12
C ASP A 270 -28.89 6.07 -8.60
N GLU A 271 -29.17 5.83 -7.32
CA GLU A 271 -30.53 5.92 -6.79
C GLU A 271 -30.61 6.72 -5.49
N TYR A 272 -31.68 7.52 -5.36
CA TYR A 272 -31.97 8.30 -4.15
C TYR A 272 -32.17 7.43 -2.90
N GLN A 273 -32.71 6.23 -3.07
CA GLN A 273 -32.94 5.30 -1.95
C GLN A 273 -31.64 4.99 -1.20
N PHE A 274 -30.51 4.91 -1.91
CA PHE A 274 -29.23 4.56 -1.29
C PHE A 274 -28.70 5.70 -0.42
N CYS A 275 -29.00 6.96 -0.79
CA CYS A 275 -28.75 8.11 0.07
C CYS A 275 -29.54 8.04 1.39
N CYS A 276 -30.78 7.58 1.37
CA CYS A 276 -31.58 7.39 2.58
C CYS A 276 -31.01 6.30 3.50
N MET A 277 -30.40 5.26 2.93
CA MET A 277 -29.74 4.18 3.68
C MET A 277 -28.38 4.62 4.24
N ALA A 278 -27.64 5.43 3.50
CA ALA A 278 -26.34 5.98 3.91
C ALA A 278 -26.49 7.20 4.84
N LYS A 279 -27.26 7.07 5.92
CA LYS A 279 -27.56 8.17 6.89
C LYS A 279 -26.32 8.85 7.47
N ILE A 280 -25.18 8.18 7.45
CA ILE A 280 -23.91 8.70 7.97
C ILE A 280 -23.17 9.62 6.98
N SER A 281 -23.53 9.58 5.70
CA SER A 281 -22.93 10.43 4.68
C SER A 281 -23.33 11.88 4.86
N ARG A 282 -22.39 12.81 4.67
CA ARG A 282 -22.66 14.26 4.75
C ARG A 282 -23.32 14.79 3.49
N GLN A 283 -22.89 14.27 2.34
CA GLN A 283 -23.37 14.63 1.02
C GLN A 283 -23.57 13.35 0.22
N CYS A 284 -24.72 13.23 -0.42
CA CYS A 284 -25.04 12.11 -1.29
C CYS A 284 -25.55 12.64 -2.63
N PHE A 285 -25.02 12.13 -3.72
CA PHE A 285 -25.29 12.55 -5.08
C PHE A 285 -25.81 11.37 -5.89
N PRO A 286 -27.13 11.25 -6.07
CA PRO A 286 -27.71 10.35 -7.06
C PRO A 286 -27.57 10.98 -8.46
N GLU A 287 -27.07 10.21 -9.42
CA GLU A 287 -27.02 10.56 -10.85
C GLU A 287 -28.23 10.00 -11.62
#